data_AF-A0A975LHW1-F1
#
_entry.id   AF-A0A975LHW1-F1
#
_cell.length_a   1.000
_cell.length_b   1.000
_cell.length_c   1.000
_cell.angle_alpha   90.00
_cell.angle_beta   90.00
_cell.angle_gamma   90.00
#
_symmetry.space_group_name_H-M   'P 1'
#
loop_
_entity.id
_entity.type
_entity.pdbx_description
1 polymer ?
#
loop_
_entity_poly.entity_id
_entity_poly.type
_entity_poly.pdbx_seq_one_letter_code
_entity_poly.pdbx_strand_id
1 'polypeptide(L)'
;MGFELDKLNKFSLEYANMLFLEFPILRDFSKVDNDDGEYYFYIEYPCADNKNYLYISTDDDEITIGFGFYHDHFYDFIESINFINDIINEKIVVVKCEQDSKWTKSYCVDVNNLSSETINVVKCDTKYILSWKGTYNKILKIDDKKNK
;
A
#
# COMPACT_ATOMS: atom_id res chain seq x y z
N MET A 1 -19.01 2.73 -16.70
CA MET A 1 -19.17 4.12 -16.23
C MET A 1 -17.80 4.75 -16.38
N GLY A 2 -17.68 5.83 -17.16
CA GLY A 2 -16.39 6.50 -17.36
C GLY A 2 -15.96 7.18 -16.06
N PHE A 3 -14.67 7.21 -15.80
CA PHE A 3 -14.09 7.93 -14.68
C PHE A 3 -14.28 9.45 -14.87
N GLU A 4 -15.02 10.11 -13.97
CA GLU A 4 -15.44 11.51 -14.06
C GLU A 4 -14.41 12.44 -13.40
N LEU A 5 -13.24 12.57 -14.04
CA LEU A 5 -12.13 13.44 -13.62
C LEU A 5 -12.55 14.88 -13.30
N ASP A 6 -13.58 15.38 -13.98
CA ASP A 6 -14.09 16.75 -13.88
C ASP A 6 -14.78 17.05 -12.56
N LYS A 7 -15.10 16.04 -11.76
CA LYS A 7 -15.67 16.21 -10.41
C LYS A 7 -14.64 16.42 -9.32
N LEU A 8 -13.41 15.98 -9.55
CA LEU A 8 -12.35 16.02 -8.55
C LEU A 8 -12.04 17.44 -8.11
N ASN A 9 -11.67 17.60 -6.84
CA ASN A 9 -11.05 18.84 -6.38
C ASN A 9 -9.74 19.09 -7.14
N LYS A 10 -9.24 20.33 -7.07
CA LYS A 10 -8.07 20.75 -7.86
C LYS A 10 -6.83 19.87 -7.56
N PHE A 11 -6.57 19.58 -6.29
CA PHE A 11 -5.42 18.78 -5.87
C PHE A 11 -5.50 17.35 -6.43
N SER A 12 -6.64 16.70 -6.22
CA SER A 12 -6.93 15.34 -6.69
C SER A 12 -6.84 15.24 -8.22
N LEU A 13 -7.34 16.24 -8.94
CA LEU A 13 -7.25 16.31 -10.41
C LEU A 13 -5.79 16.44 -10.89
N GLU A 14 -5.01 17.32 -10.26
CA GLU A 14 -3.59 17.51 -10.58
C GLU A 14 -2.80 16.21 -10.35
N TYR A 15 -2.99 15.58 -9.19
CA TYR A 15 -2.33 14.31 -8.87
C TYR A 15 -2.74 13.19 -9.83
N ALA A 16 -4.04 13.01 -10.08
CA ALA A 16 -4.55 11.97 -11.00
C ALA A 16 -3.97 12.13 -12.42
N ASN A 17 -3.89 13.37 -12.92
CA ASN A 17 -3.29 13.63 -14.24
C ASN A 17 -1.83 13.20 -14.30
N MET A 18 -1.03 13.54 -13.29
CA MET A 18 0.38 13.14 -13.25
C MET A 18 0.54 11.63 -13.07
N LEU A 19 -0.26 11.01 -12.19
CA LEU A 19 -0.23 9.57 -11.95
C LEU A 19 -0.55 8.78 -13.22
N PHE A 20 -1.52 9.21 -14.02
CA PHE A 20 -1.88 8.50 -15.25
C PHE A 20 -0.90 8.69 -16.40
N LEU A 21 -0.04 9.71 -16.35
CA LEU A 21 1.08 9.81 -17.28
C LEU A 21 2.11 8.71 -16.99
N GLU A 22 2.35 8.41 -15.72
CA GLU A 22 3.29 7.38 -15.29
C GLU A 22 2.69 5.96 -15.37
N PHE A 23 1.45 5.79 -14.91
CA PHE A 23 0.74 4.51 -14.86
C PHE A 23 -0.63 4.60 -15.57
N PRO A 24 -0.67 4.63 -16.91
CA PRO A 24 -1.92 4.78 -17.65
C PRO A 24 -3.00 3.74 -17.31
N ILE A 25 -2.59 2.51 -16.98
CA ILE A 25 -3.49 1.41 -16.64
C ILE A 25 -4.31 1.67 -15.37
N LEU A 26 -3.81 2.50 -14.45
CA LEU A 26 -4.49 2.81 -13.19
C LEU A 26 -5.79 3.60 -13.41
N ARG A 27 -5.95 4.24 -14.58
CA ARG A 27 -7.20 4.94 -14.95
C ARG A 27 -8.40 4.01 -15.01
N ASP A 28 -8.21 2.74 -15.35
CA ASP A 28 -9.32 1.78 -15.43
C ASP A 28 -9.80 1.33 -14.04
N PHE A 29 -9.02 1.62 -13.00
CA PHE A 29 -9.30 1.26 -11.61
C PHE A 29 -9.69 2.47 -10.75
N SER A 30 -9.67 3.67 -11.33
CA SER A 30 -9.95 4.90 -10.59
C SER A 30 -11.44 5.16 -10.40
N LYS A 31 -11.75 5.64 -9.21
CA LYS A 31 -13.06 6.04 -8.73
C LYS A 31 -12.96 7.46 -8.20
N VAL A 32 -14.10 8.17 -8.26
CA VAL A 32 -14.28 9.41 -7.52
C VAL A 32 -14.94 9.02 -6.21
N ASP A 33 -14.30 9.38 -5.10
CA ASP A 33 -14.91 9.25 -3.77
C ASP A 33 -15.50 10.59 -3.34
N ASN A 34 -16.53 10.56 -2.51
CA ASN A 34 -17.16 11.77 -1.98
C ASN A 34 -17.18 11.72 -0.46
N ASP A 35 -16.47 12.66 0.17
CA ASP A 35 -16.53 12.84 1.61
C ASP A 35 -16.95 14.28 1.93
N ASP A 36 -18.03 14.40 2.70
CA ASP A 36 -18.67 15.65 3.12
C ASP A 36 -18.87 16.73 2.02
N GLY A 37 -19.08 16.30 0.77
CA GLY A 37 -19.35 17.17 -0.37
C GLY A 37 -18.12 17.56 -1.20
N GLU A 38 -16.92 17.18 -0.76
CA GLU A 38 -15.69 17.23 -1.55
C GLU A 38 -15.49 15.93 -2.32
N TYR A 39 -14.81 16.02 -3.47
CA TYR A 39 -14.62 14.87 -4.36
C TYR A 39 -13.14 14.57 -4.52
N TYR A 40 -12.77 13.35 -4.15
CA TYR A 40 -11.39 12.89 -4.07
C TYR A 40 -11.12 11.77 -5.06
N PHE A 41 -9.85 11.63 -5.38
CA PHE A 41 -9.37 10.56 -6.24
C PHE A 41 -9.10 9.32 -5.42
N TYR A 42 -9.60 8.17 -5.88
CA TYR A 42 -9.39 6.88 -5.23
C TYR A 42 -9.09 5.77 -6.22
N ILE A 43 -8.15 4.88 -5.89
CA ILE A 43 -7.80 3.69 -6.66
C ILE A 43 -7.74 2.47 -5.75
N GLU A 44 -8.26 1.35 -6.26
CA GLU A 44 -7.91 0.00 -5.80
C GLU A 44 -7.43 -0.82 -6.99
N TYR A 45 -6.12 -1.07 -7.06
CA TYR A 45 -5.52 -1.87 -8.11
C TYR A 45 -5.09 -3.23 -7.53
N PRO A 46 -5.75 -4.34 -7.93
CA PRO A 46 -5.46 -5.65 -7.35
C PRO A 46 -4.06 -6.13 -7.72
N CYS A 47 -3.37 -6.75 -6.76
CA CYS A 47 -2.10 -7.41 -7.04
C CYS A 47 -2.32 -8.84 -7.58
N ALA A 48 -1.24 -9.53 -7.94
CA ALA A 48 -1.29 -10.81 -8.65
C ALA A 48 -2.09 -11.92 -7.92
N ASP A 49 -2.15 -11.87 -6.59
CA ASP A 49 -2.88 -12.86 -5.79
C ASP A 49 -4.37 -12.52 -5.58
N ASN A 50 -4.83 -11.35 -6.04
CA ASN A 50 -6.18 -10.79 -5.86
C ASN A 50 -6.66 -10.76 -4.39
N LYS A 51 -5.75 -10.84 -3.42
CA LYS A 51 -6.05 -10.77 -1.99
C LYS A 51 -5.62 -9.44 -1.39
N ASN A 52 -4.62 -8.79 -2.00
CA ASN A 52 -4.16 -7.47 -1.63
C ASN A 52 -4.30 -6.53 -2.82
N TYR A 53 -4.35 -5.24 -2.52
CA TYR A 53 -4.47 -4.18 -3.50
C TYR A 53 -3.46 -3.09 -3.18
N LEU A 54 -2.95 -2.45 -4.23
CA LEU A 54 -2.43 -1.10 -4.13
C LEU A 54 -3.65 -0.19 -4.01
N TYR A 55 -3.71 0.62 -2.98
CA TYR A 55 -4.69 1.70 -2.93
C TYR A 55 -3.99 3.05 -2.94
N ILE A 56 -4.67 4.02 -3.54
CA ILE A 56 -4.23 5.41 -3.61
C ILE A 56 -5.44 6.28 -3.31
N SER A 57 -5.30 7.24 -2.41
CA SER A 57 -6.31 8.26 -2.10
C SER A 57 -5.66 9.64 -2.09
N THR A 58 -6.44 10.68 -2.36
CA THR A 58 -6.03 12.10 -2.23
C THR A 58 -6.95 12.89 -1.31
N ASP A 59 -7.58 12.19 -0.36
CA ASP A 59 -8.43 12.78 0.66
C ASP A 59 -7.67 13.85 1.48
N ASP A 60 -8.38 14.88 1.95
CA ASP A 60 -7.83 16.00 2.72
C ASP A 60 -6.58 16.69 2.10
N ASP A 61 -6.49 16.73 0.77
CA ASP A 61 -5.34 17.25 0.02
C ASP A 61 -4.00 16.56 0.37
N GLU A 62 -4.05 15.27 0.72
CA GLU A 62 -2.89 14.43 1.06
C GLU A 62 -2.86 13.15 0.22
N ILE A 63 -1.70 12.79 -0.33
CA ILE A 63 -1.57 11.54 -1.09
C ILE A 63 -1.35 10.39 -0.11
N THR A 64 -2.35 9.54 0.05
CA THR A 64 -2.22 8.28 0.82
C THR A 64 -2.00 7.13 -0.15
N ILE A 65 -0.91 6.39 0.01
CA ILE A 65 -0.65 5.16 -0.77
C ILE A 65 -0.47 4.00 0.19
N GLY A 66 -1.14 2.88 -0.09
CA GLY A 66 -0.92 1.67 0.70
C GLY A 66 -0.99 0.38 -0.09
N PHE A 67 -0.48 -0.67 0.54
CA PHE A 67 -0.48 -2.03 0.03
C PHE A 67 -0.77 -3.02 1.16
N GLY A 68 -1.84 -3.79 1.00
CA GLY A 68 -2.29 -4.74 2.02
C GLY A 68 -2.65 -4.04 3.33
N PHE A 69 -1.81 -4.19 4.36
CA PHE A 69 -2.08 -3.67 5.71
C PHE A 69 -1.25 -2.43 6.07
N TYR A 70 -0.42 -1.92 5.16
CA TYR A 70 0.43 -0.75 5.40
C TYR A 70 0.03 0.38 4.46
N HIS A 71 0.19 1.62 4.94
CA HIS A 71 0.12 2.81 4.13
C HIS A 71 1.06 3.88 4.65
N ASP A 72 1.32 4.85 3.79
CA ASP A 72 2.06 6.05 4.10
C ASP A 72 1.41 7.27 3.44
N HIS A 73 1.80 8.44 3.93
CA HIS A 73 1.28 9.72 3.51
C HIS A 73 2.39 10.52 2.81
N PHE A 74 2.05 11.14 1.69
CA PHE A 74 2.99 11.86 0.84
C PHE A 74 2.44 13.24 0.50
N TYR A 75 3.34 14.22 0.48
CA TYR A 75 3.06 15.57 -0.02
C TYR A 75 3.84 15.90 -1.29
N ASP A 76 4.80 15.04 -1.66
CA ASP A 76 5.59 15.16 -2.89
C ASP A 76 5.20 14.07 -3.90
N PHE A 77 5.00 14.50 -5.15
CA PHE A 77 4.60 13.60 -6.23
C PHE A 77 5.68 12.55 -6.52
N ILE A 78 6.96 12.93 -6.59
CA ILE A 78 8.05 12.04 -6.96
C ILE A 78 8.25 10.96 -5.90
N GLU A 79 8.20 11.32 -4.61
CA GLU A 79 8.26 10.37 -3.50
C GLU A 79 7.10 9.37 -3.55
N SER A 80 5.88 9.85 -3.81
CA SER A 80 4.69 8.99 -3.93
C SER A 80 4.83 7.97 -5.09
N ILE A 81 5.34 8.41 -6.24
CA ILE A 81 5.56 7.55 -7.41
C ILE A 81 6.69 6.55 -7.17
N ASN A 82 7.77 6.97 -6.50
CA ASN A 82 8.84 6.07 -6.12
C ASN A 82 8.32 4.96 -5.19
N PHE A 83 7.46 5.30 -4.23
CA PHE A 83 6.86 4.30 -3.35
C PHE A 83 5.97 3.31 -4.10
N ILE A 84 5.12 3.77 -5.03
CA ILE A 84 4.32 2.88 -5.91
C ILE A 84 5.24 1.96 -6.71
N ASN A 85 6.31 2.51 -7.31
CA ASN A 85 7.28 1.75 -8.06
C ASN A 85 8.01 0.72 -7.21
N ASP A 86 8.34 1.04 -5.96
CA ASP A 86 9.00 0.13 -5.04
C ASP A 86 8.08 -1.03 -4.63
N ILE A 87 6.77 -0.79 -4.50
CA ILE A 87 5.76 -1.84 -4.31
C ILE A 87 5.67 -2.74 -5.56
N ILE A 88 5.37 -2.15 -6.73
CA ILE A 88 5.07 -2.90 -7.97
C ILE A 88 6.29 -3.73 -8.44
N ASN A 89 7.49 -3.20 -8.23
CA ASN A 89 8.73 -3.88 -8.60
C ASN A 89 9.28 -4.79 -7.48
N GLU A 90 8.57 -4.92 -6.36
CA GLU A 90 8.98 -5.73 -5.20
C GLU A 90 10.37 -5.35 -4.67
N LYS A 91 10.69 -4.05 -4.62
CA LYS A 91 11.86 -3.57 -3.88
C LYS A 91 11.59 -3.48 -2.38
N ILE A 92 10.33 -3.34 -2.01
CA ILE A 92 9.87 -3.44 -0.62
C ILE A 92 8.82 -4.54 -0.48
N VAL A 93 8.67 -5.04 0.75
CA VAL A 93 7.59 -5.91 1.18
C VAL A 93 6.87 -5.32 2.38
N VAL A 94 5.58 -5.63 2.51
CA VAL A 94 4.79 -5.27 3.69
C VAL A 94 4.77 -6.43 4.66
N VAL A 95 5.14 -6.18 5.91
CA VAL A 95 5.03 -7.13 7.00
C VAL A 95 3.80 -6.78 7.83
N LYS A 96 2.80 -7.67 7.85
CA LYS A 96 1.65 -7.60 8.76
C LYS A 96 1.94 -8.44 10.00
N CYS A 97 1.76 -7.86 11.17
CA CYS A 97 1.91 -8.53 12.46
C CYS A 97 0.53 -8.85 13.07
N GLU A 98 0.40 -10.05 13.61
CA GLU A 98 -0.75 -10.50 14.39
C GLU A 98 -0.33 -11.04 15.77
N GLN A 99 -1.05 -10.63 16.79
CA GLN A 99 -0.97 -11.14 18.16
C GLN A 99 -2.34 -11.70 18.54
N ASP A 100 -2.41 -12.92 19.07
CA ASP A 100 -3.68 -13.57 19.45
C ASP A 100 -4.71 -13.56 18.31
N SER A 101 -4.25 -13.81 17.08
CA SER A 101 -5.06 -13.78 15.84
C SER A 101 -5.71 -12.42 15.51
N LYS A 102 -5.21 -11.32 16.06
CA LYS A 102 -5.65 -9.96 15.74
C LYS A 102 -4.51 -9.17 15.12
N TRP A 103 -4.82 -8.39 14.08
CA TRP A 103 -3.87 -7.44 13.51
C TRP A 103 -3.46 -6.41 14.56
N THR A 104 -2.16 -6.14 14.64
CA THR A 104 -1.61 -5.16 15.60
C THR A 104 -0.83 -4.07 14.92
N LYS A 105 0.03 -4.41 13.96
CA LYS A 105 0.91 -3.47 13.28
C LYS A 105 1.27 -3.94 11.89
N SER A 106 1.66 -3.01 11.04
CA SER A 106 2.30 -3.27 9.76
C SER A 106 3.49 -2.34 9.55
N TYR A 107 4.42 -2.73 8.69
CA TYR A 107 5.57 -1.90 8.27
C TYR A 107 6.15 -2.42 6.96
N CYS A 108 6.89 -1.56 6.26
CA CYS A 108 7.63 -1.94 5.06
C CYS A 108 9.08 -2.35 5.38
N VAL A 109 9.63 -3.25 4.58
CA VAL A 109 11.03 -3.67 4.64
C VAL A 109 11.59 -3.71 3.23
N ASP A 110 12.76 -3.09 3.03
CA ASP A 110 13.54 -3.23 1.78
C ASP A 110 13.95 -4.71 1.61
N VAL A 111 13.70 -5.25 0.43
CA VAL A 111 13.97 -6.64 0.10
C VAL A 111 15.44 -7.01 0.24
N ASN A 112 16.37 -6.08 -0.03
CA ASN A 112 17.81 -6.30 0.14
C ASN A 112 18.19 -6.41 1.62
N ASN A 113 17.35 -5.89 2.51
CA ASN A 113 17.50 -5.97 3.95
C ASN A 113 16.59 -7.02 4.58
N LEU A 114 15.91 -7.86 3.79
CA LEU A 114 14.95 -8.85 4.30
C LEU A 114 15.66 -9.99 5.04
N SER A 115 15.79 -9.84 6.36
CA SER A 115 16.48 -10.76 7.26
C SER A 115 15.62 -11.04 8.49
N SER A 116 15.96 -12.08 9.24
CA SER A 116 15.27 -12.36 10.51
C SER A 116 15.34 -11.18 11.49
N GLU A 117 16.39 -10.36 11.45
CA GLU A 117 16.53 -9.21 12.36
C GLU A 117 15.57 -8.09 11.99
N THR A 118 15.49 -7.74 10.70
CA THR A 118 14.62 -6.67 10.20
C THR A 118 13.14 -7.05 10.27
N ILE A 119 12.82 -8.34 10.12
CA ILE A 119 11.45 -8.86 10.29
C ILE A 119 11.06 -8.98 11.77
N ASN A 120 12.01 -9.06 12.71
CA ASN A 120 11.69 -9.24 14.13
C ASN A 120 11.72 -7.97 14.98
N VAL A 121 11.74 -6.80 14.34
CA VAL A 121 11.66 -5.50 15.02
C VAL A 121 10.36 -5.31 15.80
N VAL A 122 9.26 -5.93 15.37
CA VAL A 122 7.98 -5.99 16.09
C VAL A 122 7.79 -7.40 16.66
N LYS A 123 7.50 -7.47 17.97
CA LYS A 123 7.12 -8.73 18.64
C LYS A 123 5.64 -9.03 18.38
N CYS A 124 5.37 -10.23 17.86
CA CYS A 124 4.02 -10.75 17.63
C CYS A 124 4.10 -12.27 17.36
N ASP A 125 2.99 -12.98 17.54
CA ASP A 125 2.91 -14.44 17.34
C ASP A 125 3.05 -14.85 15.87
N THR A 126 2.46 -14.07 14.96
CA THR A 126 2.44 -14.39 13.52
C THR A 126 2.79 -13.17 12.69
N LYS A 127 3.66 -13.36 11.69
CA LYS A 127 4.00 -12.35 10.68
C LYS A 127 3.63 -12.86 9.30
N TYR A 128 2.99 -12.01 8.52
CA TYR A 128 2.71 -12.24 7.11
C TYR A 128 3.55 -11.26 6.31
N ILE A 129 4.46 -11.79 5.50
CA ILE A 129 5.22 -11.01 4.53
C ILE A 129 4.39 -11.03 3.24
N LEU A 130 4.09 -9.83 2.74
CA LEU A 130 3.24 -9.57 1.59
C LEU A 130 4.07 -8.81 0.54
N SER A 131 4.05 -9.27 -0.69
CA SER A 131 4.79 -8.72 -1.83
C SER A 131 3.88 -8.67 -3.06
N TRP A 132 4.13 -7.71 -3.95
CA TRP A 132 3.22 -7.40 -5.06
C TRP A 132 2.94 -8.58 -6.01
N LYS A 133 3.99 -9.30 -6.42
CA LYS A 133 3.89 -10.48 -7.30
C LYS A 133 3.81 -11.78 -6.50
N GLY A 134 3.94 -11.69 -5.18
CA GLY A 134 3.95 -12.81 -4.26
C GLY A 134 5.30 -13.50 -4.12
N THR A 135 6.37 -12.97 -4.74
CA THR A 135 7.71 -13.58 -4.76
C THR A 135 8.25 -13.85 -3.36
N TYR A 136 7.95 -12.96 -2.41
CA TYR A 136 8.43 -13.01 -1.03
C TYR A 136 7.36 -13.42 -0.03
N ASN A 137 6.16 -13.82 -0.50
CA ASN A 137 5.04 -14.11 0.39
C ASN A 137 5.38 -15.26 1.34
N LYS A 138 5.27 -15.01 2.64
CA LYS A 138 5.58 -16.02 3.67
C LYS A 138 4.82 -15.74 4.96
N ILE A 139 4.48 -16.82 5.67
CA ILE A 139 3.94 -16.76 7.03
C ILE A 139 5.01 -17.26 7.99
N LEU A 140 5.33 -16.46 9.00
CA LEU A 140 6.25 -16.83 10.08
C LEU A 140 5.45 -16.93 11.38
N LYS A 141 5.44 -18.12 11.98
CA LYS A 141 4.91 -18.33 13.33
C LYS A 141 6.06 -18.29 14.32
N ILE A 142 5.94 -17.44 15.32
CA ILE A 142 6.94 -17.24 16.37
C ILE A 142 6.45 -18.02 17.58
N ASP A 143 7.04 -19.20 17.81
CA ASP A 143 6.77 -19.95 19.03
C ASP A 143 7.59 -19.37 20.19
N ASP A 144 6.94 -18.71 21.14
CA ASP A 144 7.56 -18.23 22.39
C ASP A 144 8.09 -19.36 23.31
N LYS A 145 8.07 -20.62 22.86
CA LYS A 145 8.43 -21.80 23.67
C LYS A 145 9.93 -22.14 23.71
N LYS A 146 10.81 -21.29 23.19
CA LYS A 146 12.27 -21.46 23.34
C LYS A 146 12.85 -20.29 24.13
N ASN A 147 12.58 -20.25 25.44
CA ASN A 147 13.41 -19.62 26.49
C ASN A 147 12.70 -19.79 27.84
N LYS A 148 12.65 -21.02 28.35
CA LYS A 148 12.48 -21.32 29.77
C LYS A 148 13.60 -22.23 30.22
#